data_AF-A0A2N2KS26-F1
#
_entry.id   AF-A0A2N2KS26-F1
#
_cell.length_a   1.000
_cell.length_b   1.000
_cell.length_c   1.000
_cell.angle_alpha   90.00
_cell.angle_beta   90.00
_cell.angle_gamma   90.00
#
_symmetry.space_group_name_H-M   'P 1'
#
loop_
_entity.id
_entity.type
_entity.pdbx_description
1 polymer ?
#
loop_
_entity_poly.entity_id
_entity_poly.type
_entity_poly.pdbx_seq_one_letter_code
_entity_poly.pdbx_strand_id
1 'polypeptide(L)'
;MTITRRTIKLSCLVSENKAKAKQGVLQMRRISISLLIIWLFISCLNAESNVSSVKYTIKKGDILSIYVMDNPEFTFKDLIVMPDGLLQYPSIGSIEVEGLTLDELKLTINDVVSQYISNPVITVFVSKLFNYNISIIGYVYKPGTYQVFEPIDLLYALSLAGGIRESKDCKINVIRANGSSETLRLKNLINPNAKNSQVLVHPFDTVIVDQPRSLNWAVVTACISAGALISNIYINFK
;
A
#
# COMPACT_ATOMS: atom_id res chain seq x y z
N MET A 1 -5.37 91.71 18.13
CA MET A 1 -4.92 90.80 17.06
C MET A 1 -4.16 89.61 17.67
N THR A 2 -4.77 88.90 18.63
CA THR A 2 -4.01 87.98 19.52
C THR A 2 -4.72 86.65 19.80
N ILE A 3 -6.02 86.54 19.51
CA ILE A 3 -6.82 85.34 19.85
C ILE A 3 -6.76 84.28 18.72
N THR A 4 -6.63 84.69 17.45
CA THR A 4 -6.62 83.80 16.28
C THR A 4 -5.35 82.96 16.11
N ARG A 5 -4.20 83.39 16.66
CA ARG A 5 -2.94 82.63 16.54
C ARG A 5 -2.84 81.44 17.52
N ARG A 6 -3.59 81.43 18.62
CA ARG A 6 -3.57 80.32 19.60
C ARG A 6 -4.42 79.12 19.18
N THR A 7 -5.56 79.35 18.54
CA THR A 7 -6.47 78.27 18.10
C THR A 7 -5.91 77.47 16.91
N ILE A 8 -5.17 78.12 16.00
CA ILE A 8 -4.50 77.45 14.87
C ILE A 8 -3.33 76.57 15.35
N LYS A 9 -2.60 77.00 16.39
CA LYS A 9 -1.46 76.23 16.92
C LYS A 9 -1.90 74.98 17.70
N LEU A 10 -3.02 75.05 18.44
CA LEU A 10 -3.58 73.87 19.13
C LEU A 10 -4.23 72.86 18.15
N SER A 11 -4.92 73.31 17.11
CA SER A 11 -5.51 72.41 16.11
C SER A 11 -4.45 71.67 15.29
N CYS A 12 -3.32 72.33 14.99
CA CYS A 12 -2.19 71.70 14.29
C CYS A 12 -1.53 70.58 15.13
N LEU A 13 -1.25 70.85 16.41
CA LEU A 13 -0.65 69.88 17.35
C LEU A 13 -1.56 68.64 17.59
N VAL A 14 -2.88 68.84 17.63
CA VAL A 14 -3.83 67.72 17.76
C VAL A 14 -3.84 66.84 16.50
N SER A 15 -3.64 67.42 15.30
CA SER A 15 -3.58 66.66 14.05
C SER A 15 -2.29 65.82 13.92
N GLU A 16 -1.14 66.36 14.33
CA GLU A 16 0.14 65.63 14.34
C GLU A 16 0.13 64.46 15.32
N ASN A 17 -0.45 64.65 16.51
CA ASN A 17 -0.53 63.58 17.51
C ASN A 17 -1.49 62.45 17.10
N LYS A 18 -2.60 62.77 16.42
CA LYS A 18 -3.49 61.74 15.84
C LYS A 18 -2.83 60.97 14.68
N ALA A 19 -2.01 61.64 13.86
CA ALA A 19 -1.26 61.00 12.78
C ALA A 19 -0.18 60.04 13.30
N LYS A 20 0.59 60.44 14.32
CA LYS A 20 1.57 59.57 15.00
C LYS A 20 0.91 58.37 15.69
N ALA A 21 -0.24 58.56 16.34
CA ALA A 21 -1.00 57.46 16.94
C ALA A 21 -1.51 56.45 15.89
N LYS A 22 -1.98 56.92 14.74
CA LYS A 22 -2.48 56.06 13.65
C LYS A 22 -1.34 55.31 12.93
N GLN A 23 -0.17 55.92 12.81
CA GLN A 23 1.05 55.27 12.30
C GLN A 23 1.53 54.14 13.24
N GLY A 24 1.47 54.34 14.55
CA GLY A 24 1.81 53.30 15.54
C GLY A 24 0.90 52.07 15.46
N VAL A 25 -0.42 52.27 15.33
CA VAL A 25 -1.39 51.16 15.19
C VAL A 25 -1.22 50.40 13.87
N LEU A 26 -0.89 51.08 12.76
CA LEU A 26 -0.60 50.41 11.49
C LEU A 26 0.70 49.60 11.53
N GLN A 27 1.74 50.10 12.21
CA GLN A 27 3.00 49.36 12.36
C GLN A 27 2.83 48.11 13.21
N MET A 28 2.09 48.17 14.33
CA MET A 28 1.81 46.98 15.14
C MET A 28 1.02 45.92 14.36
N ARG A 29 0.04 46.33 13.54
CA ARG A 29 -0.73 45.38 12.71
C ARG A 29 0.13 44.67 11.65
N ARG A 30 1.13 45.36 11.07
CA ARG A 30 2.08 44.75 10.10
C ARG A 30 3.03 43.76 10.78
N ILE A 31 3.48 44.06 11.99
CA ILE A 31 4.34 43.17 12.78
C ILE A 31 3.57 41.92 13.22
N SER A 32 2.30 42.05 13.65
CA SER A 32 1.46 40.91 14.00
C SER A 32 1.16 39.99 12.80
N ILE A 33 0.91 40.56 11.62
CA ILE A 33 0.70 39.76 10.39
C ILE A 33 2.00 39.07 9.98
N SER A 34 3.15 39.75 10.08
CA SER A 34 4.46 39.16 9.79
C SER A 34 4.81 38.01 10.74
N LEU A 35 4.55 38.17 12.04
CA LEU A 35 4.74 37.11 13.04
C LEU A 35 3.80 35.93 12.81
N LEU A 36 2.56 36.18 12.39
CA LEU A 36 1.59 35.13 12.10
C LEU A 36 1.97 34.37 10.81
N ILE A 37 2.49 35.04 9.80
CA ILE A 37 3.04 34.40 8.58
C ILE A 37 4.29 33.59 8.91
N ILE A 38 5.20 34.11 9.75
CA ILE A 38 6.40 33.39 10.19
C ILE A 38 6.01 32.15 11.01
N TRP A 39 5.00 32.25 11.88
CA TRP A 39 4.49 31.12 12.64
C TRP A 39 3.79 30.08 11.76
N LEU A 40 3.07 30.52 10.71
CA LEU A 40 2.49 29.65 9.70
C LEU A 40 3.57 28.93 8.87
N PHE A 41 4.67 29.63 8.56
CA PHE A 41 5.81 29.10 7.83
C PHE A 41 6.59 28.07 8.66
N ILE A 42 6.82 28.35 9.94
CA ILE A 42 7.45 27.42 10.90
C ILE A 42 6.57 26.17 11.10
N SER A 43 5.25 26.32 11.16
CA SER A 43 4.33 25.18 11.31
C SER A 43 4.29 24.27 10.07
N CYS A 44 4.58 24.82 8.88
CA CYS A 44 4.62 24.05 7.64
C CYS A 44 5.94 23.27 7.47
N LEU A 45 7.02 23.71 8.13
CA LEU A 45 8.33 23.07 8.04
C LEU A 45 8.43 21.74 8.81
N ASN A 46 7.50 21.47 9.73
CA ASN A 46 7.44 20.24 10.53
C ASN A 46 6.48 19.18 9.96
N ALA A 47 6.29 19.16 8.64
CA ALA A 47 5.62 18.03 7.99
C ALA A 47 6.62 16.87 7.85
N GLU A 48 6.97 16.22 8.96
CA GLU A 48 7.66 14.94 8.92
C GLU A 48 6.71 13.89 8.35
N SER A 49 6.98 13.47 7.13
CA SER A 49 6.35 12.31 6.53
C SER A 49 6.68 11.10 7.40
N ASN A 50 5.69 10.61 8.15
CA ASN A 50 5.75 9.28 8.76
C ASN A 50 5.77 8.25 7.61
N VAL A 51 6.95 7.98 7.08
CA VAL A 51 7.19 6.83 6.23
C VAL A 51 7.09 5.61 7.15
N SER A 52 5.90 5.04 7.24
CA SER A 52 5.69 3.74 7.88
C SER A 52 6.38 2.69 6.99
N SER A 53 7.69 2.53 7.16
CA SER A 53 8.43 1.45 6.51
C SER A 53 7.99 0.16 7.17
N VAL A 54 7.25 -0.67 6.44
CA VAL A 54 6.89 -2.02 6.88
C VAL A 54 8.20 -2.81 7.01
N LYS A 55 8.71 -2.98 8.23
CA LYS A 55 9.88 -3.83 8.47
C LYS A 55 9.46 -5.29 8.25
N TYR A 56 10.21 -5.98 7.41
CA TYR A 56 10.05 -7.40 7.19
C TYR A 56 10.44 -8.17 8.45
N THR A 57 9.57 -9.11 8.85
CA THR A 57 9.80 -10.06 9.93
C THR A 57 9.90 -11.47 9.34
N ILE A 58 10.83 -12.25 9.88
CA ILE A 58 11.10 -13.61 9.43
C ILE A 58 9.92 -14.51 9.77
N LYS A 59 9.51 -15.34 8.82
CA LYS A 59 8.43 -16.30 8.99
C LYS A 59 8.91 -17.73 8.77
N LYS A 60 8.08 -18.67 9.22
CA LYS A 60 8.27 -20.10 9.02
C LYS A 60 8.37 -20.44 7.53
N GLY A 61 9.33 -21.28 7.21
CA GLY A 61 9.65 -21.73 5.86
C GLY A 61 10.57 -20.80 5.08
N ASP A 62 10.82 -19.56 5.55
CA ASP A 62 11.74 -18.65 4.87
C ASP A 62 13.14 -19.27 4.78
N ILE A 63 13.85 -18.94 3.71
CA ILE A 63 15.20 -19.44 3.46
C ILE A 63 16.17 -18.29 3.65
N LEU A 64 17.03 -18.42 4.64
CA LEU A 64 18.02 -17.43 5.03
C LEU A 64 19.42 -17.91 4.67
N SER A 65 20.30 -16.96 4.40
CA SER A 65 21.72 -17.21 4.24
C SER A 65 22.48 -16.25 5.15
N ILE A 66 23.46 -16.81 5.85
CA ILE A 66 24.24 -16.13 6.87
C ILE A 66 25.69 -16.15 6.41
N TYR A 67 26.26 -14.96 6.23
CA TYR A 67 27.63 -14.77 5.85
C TYR A 67 28.42 -14.17 7.00
N VAL A 68 29.51 -14.82 7.38
CA VAL A 68 30.43 -14.35 8.41
C VAL A 68 31.73 -13.97 7.72
N MET A 69 32.10 -12.69 7.78
CA MET A 69 33.33 -12.20 7.15
C MET A 69 34.54 -12.91 7.74
N ASP A 70 35.51 -13.25 6.88
CA ASP A 70 36.78 -13.88 7.23
C ASP A 70 36.69 -15.25 7.94
N ASN A 71 35.49 -15.83 8.05
CA ASN A 71 35.23 -17.09 8.75
C ASN A 71 34.23 -17.96 7.94
N PRO A 72 34.69 -18.60 6.84
CA PRO A 72 33.83 -19.39 5.96
C PRO A 72 33.21 -20.62 6.64
N GLU A 73 33.81 -21.12 7.71
CA GLU A 73 33.33 -22.26 8.49
C GLU A 73 32.04 -21.97 9.28
N PHE A 74 31.71 -20.69 9.45
CA PHE A 74 30.43 -20.21 10.01
C PHE A 74 29.51 -19.62 8.92
N THR A 75 29.92 -19.65 7.65
CA THR A 75 29.09 -19.16 6.54
C THR A 75 28.23 -20.28 6.00
N PHE A 76 26.90 -20.12 6.13
CA PHE A 76 25.93 -21.11 5.67
C PHE A 76 24.89 -20.47 4.77
N LYS A 77 24.59 -21.16 3.67
CA LYS A 77 23.61 -20.73 2.68
C LYS A 77 22.38 -21.61 2.75
N ASP A 78 21.25 -21.02 2.41
CA ASP A 78 19.97 -21.70 2.21
C ASP A 78 19.46 -22.48 3.44
N LEU A 79 19.62 -21.87 4.62
CA LEU A 79 19.06 -22.37 5.88
C LEU A 79 17.56 -22.10 5.93
N ILE A 80 16.77 -23.15 6.16
CA ILE A 80 15.31 -23.07 6.17
C ILE A 80 14.83 -22.85 7.61
N VAL A 81 13.92 -21.90 7.80
CA VAL A 81 13.18 -21.73 9.06
C VAL A 81 12.17 -22.86 9.19
N MET A 82 12.33 -23.70 10.22
CA MET A 82 11.48 -24.86 10.45
C MET A 82 10.07 -24.46 10.96
N PRO A 83 9.07 -25.38 10.88
CA PRO A 83 7.69 -25.09 11.31
C PRO A 83 7.53 -24.78 12.81
N ASP A 84 8.51 -25.14 13.63
CA ASP A 84 8.63 -24.79 15.04
C ASP A 84 9.12 -23.35 15.26
N GLY A 85 9.51 -22.63 14.19
CA GLY A 85 10.06 -21.26 14.27
C GLY A 85 11.57 -21.21 14.52
N LEU A 86 12.24 -22.38 14.52
CA LEU A 86 13.67 -22.51 14.74
C LEU A 86 14.43 -22.57 13.43
N LEU A 87 15.65 -22.06 13.42
CA LEU A 87 16.63 -22.20 12.34
C LEU A 87 17.78 -23.06 12.85
N GLN A 88 18.09 -24.13 12.12
CA GLN A 88 19.24 -24.97 12.42
C GLN A 88 20.51 -24.30 11.87
N TYR A 89 21.36 -23.83 12.77
CA TYR A 89 22.66 -23.28 12.42
C TYR A 89 23.74 -24.33 12.70
N PRO A 90 24.40 -24.88 11.67
CA PRO A 90 25.42 -25.90 11.88
C PRO A 90 26.52 -25.43 12.83
N SER A 91 27.09 -26.34 13.63
CA SER A 91 28.08 -26.09 14.68
C SER A 91 27.57 -25.40 15.95
N ILE A 92 26.41 -24.73 15.92
CA ILE A 92 25.84 -24.03 17.07
C ILE A 92 24.59 -24.74 17.60
N GLY A 93 23.67 -25.10 16.70
CA GLY A 93 22.38 -25.72 17.03
C GLY A 93 21.18 -24.87 16.59
N SER A 94 20.05 -25.07 17.26
CA SER A 94 18.79 -24.37 16.95
C SER A 94 18.77 -22.95 17.48
N ILE A 95 18.38 -21.99 16.65
CA ILE A 95 18.19 -20.57 17.00
C ILE A 95 16.72 -20.21 16.75
N GLU A 96 16.07 -19.54 17.70
CA GLU A 96 14.71 -19.02 17.50
C GLU A 96 14.77 -17.77 16.60
N VAL A 97 14.06 -17.82 15.47
CA VAL A 97 14.12 -16.76 14.46
C VAL A 97 12.76 -16.23 14.02
N GLU A 98 11.68 -16.93 14.37
CA GLU A 98 10.33 -16.49 14.03
C GLU A 98 10.01 -15.13 14.65
N GLY A 99 9.47 -14.22 13.83
CA GLY A 99 9.05 -12.89 14.29
C GLY A 99 10.18 -11.88 14.45
N LEU A 100 11.44 -12.33 14.45
CA LEU A 100 12.60 -11.44 14.46
C LEU A 100 12.73 -10.68 13.14
N THR A 101 13.22 -9.45 13.25
CA THR A 101 13.74 -8.70 12.11
C THR A 101 15.15 -9.20 11.74
N LEU A 102 15.60 -8.88 10.52
CA LEU A 102 16.96 -9.23 10.09
C LEU A 102 18.05 -8.62 10.99
N ASP A 103 17.80 -7.42 11.51
CA ASP A 103 18.71 -6.72 12.42
C ASP A 103 18.80 -7.45 13.77
N GLU A 104 17.66 -7.85 14.33
CA GLU A 104 17.59 -8.60 15.59
C GLU A 104 18.23 -9.97 15.45
N LEU A 105 17.93 -10.70 14.36
CA LEU A 105 18.56 -11.99 14.08
C LEU A 105 20.08 -11.87 13.98
N LYS A 106 20.58 -10.81 13.32
CA LYS A 106 22.02 -10.56 13.22
C LYS A 106 22.65 -10.39 14.61
N LEU A 107 21.99 -9.69 15.53
CA LEU A 107 22.47 -9.54 16.91
C LEU A 107 22.48 -10.89 17.63
N THR A 108 21.38 -11.66 17.54
CA THR A 108 21.28 -12.99 18.15
C THR A 108 22.40 -13.92 17.66
N ILE A 109 22.66 -13.96 16.35
CA ILE A 109 23.74 -14.78 15.79
C ILE A 109 25.11 -14.24 16.25
N ASN A 110 25.28 -12.92 16.33
CA ASN A 110 26.52 -12.32 16.82
C ASN A 110 26.85 -12.79 18.24
N ASP A 111 25.87 -12.73 19.14
CA ASP A 111 26.05 -13.13 20.53
C ASP A 111 26.48 -14.60 20.64
N VAL A 112 25.91 -15.49 19.84
CA VAL A 112 26.25 -16.91 19.87
C VAL A 112 27.60 -17.21 19.20
N VAL A 113 27.88 -16.58 18.05
CA VAL A 113 29.15 -16.76 17.32
C VAL A 113 30.33 -16.11 18.07
N SER A 114 30.08 -15.06 18.85
CA SER A 114 31.12 -14.35 19.63
C SER A 114 31.82 -15.25 20.67
N GLN A 115 31.21 -16.36 21.05
CA GLN A 115 31.79 -17.38 21.92
C GLN A 115 32.92 -18.17 21.24
N TYR A 116 32.94 -18.18 19.92
CA TYR A 116 33.90 -18.93 19.09
C TYR A 116 34.89 -18.00 18.38
N ILE A 117 34.45 -16.81 17.96
CA ILE A 117 35.25 -15.84 17.20
C ILE A 117 35.18 -14.46 17.84
N SER A 118 36.31 -13.76 17.93
CA SER A 118 36.35 -12.38 18.39
C SER A 118 35.80 -11.41 17.33
N ASN A 119 34.77 -10.65 17.69
CA ASN A 119 34.21 -9.55 16.89
C ASN A 119 33.74 -9.96 15.47
N PRO A 120 32.82 -10.93 15.34
CA PRO A 120 32.38 -11.43 14.04
C PRO A 120 31.56 -10.38 13.27
N VAL A 121 31.90 -10.15 12.00
CA VAL A 121 31.12 -9.29 11.10
C VAL A 121 30.13 -10.14 10.31
N ILE A 122 28.88 -10.15 10.75
CA ILE A 122 27.82 -11.01 10.20
C ILE A 122 26.90 -10.22 9.28
N THR A 123 26.53 -10.83 8.17
CA THR A 123 25.51 -10.34 7.24
C THR A 123 24.48 -11.44 7.03
N VAL A 124 23.20 -11.10 7.23
CA VAL A 124 22.09 -12.02 7.02
C VAL A 124 21.26 -11.52 5.85
N PHE A 125 20.91 -12.42 4.93
CA PHE A 125 20.05 -12.10 3.80
C PHE A 125 19.00 -13.21 3.60
N VAL A 126 17.82 -12.79 3.14
CA VAL A 126 16.75 -13.72 2.79
C VAL A 126 17.00 -14.22 1.37
N SER A 127 17.43 -15.47 1.21
CA SER A 127 17.60 -16.11 -0.10
C SER A 127 16.25 -16.27 -0.81
N LYS A 128 15.24 -16.77 -0.07
CA LYS A 128 13.92 -17.08 -0.63
C LYS A 128 12.85 -16.89 0.43
N LEU A 129 11.82 -16.13 0.07
CA LEU A 129 10.63 -15.93 0.88
C LEU A 129 9.67 -17.11 0.66
N PHE A 130 9.18 -17.70 1.74
CA PHE A 130 8.34 -18.89 1.67
C PHE A 130 6.90 -18.54 1.35
N ASN A 131 6.40 -19.11 0.26
CA ASN A 131 5.00 -19.18 -0.11
C ASN A 131 4.19 -17.88 -0.08
N TYR A 132 4.83 -16.71 -0.20
CA TYR A 132 4.14 -15.45 -0.44
C TYR A 132 3.57 -15.41 -1.86
N ASN A 133 2.53 -16.19 -2.08
CA ASN A 133 1.88 -16.37 -3.36
C ASN A 133 0.46 -15.85 -3.29
N ILE A 134 0.01 -15.19 -4.34
CA ILE A 134 -1.41 -14.93 -4.59
C ILE A 134 -1.92 -15.94 -5.60
N SER A 135 -3.16 -16.39 -5.41
CA SER A 135 -3.81 -17.31 -6.33
C SER A 135 -4.78 -16.54 -7.21
N ILE A 136 -4.57 -16.54 -8.52
CA ILE A 136 -5.47 -15.88 -9.48
C ILE A 136 -6.15 -16.95 -10.32
N ILE A 137 -7.47 -17.07 -10.19
CA ILE A 137 -8.27 -18.08 -10.86
C ILE A 137 -9.52 -17.49 -11.50
N GLY A 138 -10.14 -18.25 -12.40
CA GLY A 138 -11.36 -17.86 -13.10
C GLY A 138 -11.10 -17.31 -14.50
N TYR A 139 -11.86 -16.29 -14.90
CA TYR A 139 -11.94 -15.78 -16.28
C TYR A 139 -10.77 -14.84 -16.68
N VAL A 140 -9.54 -15.29 -16.45
CA VAL A 140 -8.28 -14.61 -16.81
C VAL A 140 -7.52 -15.38 -17.90
N TYR A 141 -6.52 -14.74 -18.54
CA TYR A 141 -5.74 -15.40 -19.60
C TYR A 141 -4.83 -16.52 -19.07
N LYS A 142 -4.17 -16.30 -17.93
CA LYS A 142 -3.23 -17.24 -17.30
C LYS A 142 -3.60 -17.46 -15.83
N PRO A 143 -4.57 -18.34 -15.52
CA PRO A 143 -4.86 -18.70 -14.14
C PRO A 143 -3.67 -19.45 -13.53
N GLY A 144 -3.35 -19.16 -12.27
CA GLY A 144 -2.20 -19.74 -11.59
C GLY A 144 -1.84 -19.02 -10.29
N THR A 145 -0.78 -19.49 -9.65
CA THR A 145 -0.19 -18.85 -8.48
C THR A 145 0.96 -17.94 -8.89
N TYR A 146 1.02 -16.74 -8.30
CA TYR A 146 2.05 -15.74 -8.58
C TYR A 146 2.71 -15.32 -7.28
N GLN A 147 4.04 -15.35 -7.26
CA GLN A 147 4.83 -14.93 -6.11
C GLN A 147 4.84 -13.41 -6.01
N VAL A 148 4.51 -12.88 -4.84
CA VAL A 148 4.47 -11.44 -4.52
C VAL A 148 5.14 -11.19 -3.18
N PHE A 149 6.01 -10.19 -3.09
CA PHE A 149 6.77 -9.93 -1.86
C PHE A 149 6.12 -8.90 -0.94
N GLU A 150 5.26 -8.06 -1.51
CA GLU A 150 4.56 -6.99 -0.82
C GLU A 150 3.09 -6.97 -1.24
N PRO A 151 2.21 -6.28 -0.49
CA PRO A 151 0.85 -6.03 -0.94
C PRO A 151 0.87 -5.28 -2.27
N ILE A 152 0.22 -5.85 -3.27
CA ILE A 152 0.16 -5.26 -4.61
C ILE A 152 -1.26 -4.83 -4.97
N ASP A 153 -1.39 -3.86 -5.86
CA ASP A 153 -2.72 -3.46 -6.35
C ASP A 153 -3.41 -4.59 -7.13
N LEU A 154 -4.73 -4.70 -6.98
CA LEU A 154 -5.53 -5.75 -7.62
C LEU A 154 -5.44 -5.70 -9.14
N LEU A 155 -5.37 -4.51 -9.74
CA LEU A 155 -5.22 -4.38 -11.19
C LEU A 155 -3.84 -4.86 -11.65
N TYR A 156 -2.80 -4.58 -10.87
CA TYR A 156 -1.46 -5.10 -11.13
C TYR A 156 -1.43 -6.63 -11.01
N ALA A 157 -2.06 -7.20 -9.97
CA ALA A 157 -2.21 -8.65 -9.82
C ALA A 157 -2.87 -9.29 -11.04
N LEU A 158 -4.01 -8.74 -11.50
CA LEU A 158 -4.70 -9.23 -12.70
C LEU A 158 -3.84 -9.11 -13.96
N SER A 159 -2.99 -8.09 -14.04
CA SER A 159 -2.05 -7.91 -15.15
C SER A 159 -0.96 -8.99 -15.17
N LEU A 160 -0.50 -9.47 -14.02
CA LEU A 160 0.41 -10.63 -13.92
C LEU A 160 -0.21 -11.89 -14.54
N ALA A 161 -1.53 -12.07 -14.37
CA ALA A 161 -2.30 -13.15 -15.00
C ALA A 161 -2.62 -12.92 -16.50
N GLY A 162 -2.02 -11.90 -17.13
CA GLY A 162 -2.26 -11.51 -18.52
C GLY A 162 -3.53 -10.69 -18.75
N GLY A 163 -4.19 -10.25 -17.68
CA GLY A 163 -5.47 -9.53 -17.73
C GLY A 163 -6.70 -10.44 -17.77
N ILE A 164 -7.87 -9.81 -17.84
CA ILE A 164 -9.17 -10.48 -17.92
C ILE A 164 -9.49 -10.78 -19.39
N ARG A 165 -10.02 -11.97 -19.67
CA ARG A 165 -10.23 -12.45 -21.05
C ARG A 165 -11.27 -11.65 -21.84
N GLU A 166 -12.30 -11.14 -21.16
CA GLU A 166 -13.30 -10.25 -21.75
C GLU A 166 -13.57 -9.08 -20.79
N SER A 167 -13.36 -7.84 -21.24
CA SER A 167 -13.55 -6.62 -20.44
C SER A 167 -15.03 -6.20 -20.39
N LYS A 168 -15.92 -7.15 -20.08
CA LYS A 168 -17.29 -6.82 -19.66
C LYS A 168 -17.31 -6.59 -18.15
N ASP A 169 -18.45 -6.15 -17.62
CA ASP A 169 -18.66 -5.91 -16.18
C ASP A 169 -18.53 -7.21 -15.37
N CYS A 170 -17.30 -7.67 -15.18
CA CYS A 170 -16.98 -8.89 -14.47
C CYS A 170 -16.95 -8.59 -12.97
N LYS A 171 -17.43 -9.57 -12.21
CA LYS A 171 -17.31 -9.56 -10.75
C LYS A 171 -15.97 -10.20 -10.40
N ILE A 172 -15.26 -9.57 -9.49
CA ILE A 172 -13.97 -10.03 -8.98
C ILE A 172 -14.17 -10.24 -7.49
N ASN A 173 -14.00 -11.46 -7.01
CA ASN A 173 -14.08 -11.80 -5.61
C ASN A 173 -12.66 -11.98 -5.07
N VAL A 174 -12.26 -11.16 -4.12
CA VAL A 174 -11.00 -11.31 -3.39
C VAL A 174 -11.30 -12.03 -2.10
N ILE A 175 -10.83 -13.28 -1.98
CA ILE A 175 -10.90 -14.07 -0.75
C ILE A 175 -9.59 -13.87 -0.01
N ARG A 176 -9.67 -13.30 1.19
CA ARG A 176 -8.52 -13.02 2.05
C ARG A 176 -8.09 -14.28 2.82
N ALA A 177 -6.84 -14.32 3.25
CA ALA A 177 -6.32 -15.41 4.10
C ALA A 177 -7.10 -15.63 5.41
N ASN A 178 -7.75 -14.59 5.95
CA ASN A 178 -8.59 -14.67 7.15
C ASN A 178 -10.02 -15.20 6.90
N GLY A 179 -10.34 -15.58 5.64
CA GLY A 179 -11.67 -16.05 5.24
C GLY A 179 -12.68 -14.95 4.91
N SER A 180 -12.33 -13.67 5.07
CA SER A 180 -13.17 -12.57 4.59
C SER A 180 -13.17 -12.54 3.05
N SER A 181 -14.28 -12.11 2.46
CA SER A 181 -14.39 -11.95 1.01
C SER A 181 -14.88 -10.56 0.66
N GLU A 182 -14.26 -9.97 -0.36
CA GLU A 182 -14.63 -8.68 -0.91
C GLU A 182 -15.01 -8.85 -2.38
N THR A 183 -16.27 -8.55 -2.71
CA THR A 183 -16.75 -8.57 -4.10
C THR A 183 -16.63 -7.19 -4.71
N LEU A 184 -15.88 -7.11 -5.79
CA LEU A 184 -15.59 -5.90 -6.56
C LEU A 184 -16.14 -6.04 -7.98
N ARG A 185 -16.40 -4.90 -8.60
CA ARG A 185 -16.74 -4.84 -10.02
C ARG A 185 -15.60 -4.18 -10.77
N LEU A 186 -15.24 -4.75 -11.91
CA LEU A 186 -14.16 -4.24 -12.75
C LEU A 186 -14.35 -2.76 -13.13
N LYS A 187 -15.59 -2.33 -13.39
CA LYS A 187 -15.92 -0.93 -13.69
C LYS A 187 -15.49 0.05 -12.60
N ASN A 188 -15.56 -0.36 -11.34
CA ASN A 188 -15.18 0.48 -10.21
C ASN A 188 -13.66 0.57 -10.06
N LEU A 189 -12.92 -0.46 -10.51
CA LEU A 189 -11.46 -0.47 -10.45
C LEU A 189 -10.83 0.36 -11.57
N ILE A 190 -11.44 0.37 -12.75
CA ILE A 190 -10.94 1.14 -13.91
C ILE A 190 -11.22 2.65 -13.74
N ASN A 191 -12.27 3.03 -13.02
CA ASN A 191 -12.61 4.44 -12.83
C ASN A 191 -11.76 5.05 -11.71
N PRO A 192 -10.90 6.05 -12.00
CA PRO A 192 -10.01 6.67 -11.00
C PRO A 192 -10.77 7.45 -9.92
N ASN A 193 -12.03 7.82 -10.17
CA ASN A 193 -12.86 8.57 -9.22
C ASN A 193 -13.73 7.68 -8.32
N ALA A 194 -13.59 6.36 -8.40
CA ALA A 194 -14.39 5.45 -7.58
C ALA A 194 -13.81 5.33 -6.16
N LYS A 195 -14.69 5.10 -5.18
CA LYS A 195 -14.33 5.01 -3.76
C LYS A 195 -13.40 3.81 -3.42
N ASN A 196 -13.27 2.84 -4.34
CA ASN A 196 -12.51 1.59 -4.16
C ASN A 196 -11.50 1.34 -5.29
N SER A 197 -10.92 2.40 -5.89
CA SER A 197 -9.99 2.26 -7.03
C SER A 197 -8.62 1.65 -6.67
N GLN A 198 -8.34 1.43 -5.38
CA GLN A 198 -7.04 0.95 -4.88
C GLN A 198 -7.23 -0.19 -3.89
N VAL A 199 -7.72 -1.33 -4.36
CA VAL A 199 -7.80 -2.53 -3.52
C VAL A 199 -6.47 -3.25 -3.56
N LEU A 200 -5.76 -3.28 -2.43
CA LEU A 200 -4.53 -4.02 -2.29
C LEU A 200 -4.82 -5.50 -2.03
N VAL A 201 -4.11 -6.38 -2.71
CA VAL A 201 -4.11 -7.83 -2.54
C VAL A 201 -2.90 -8.20 -1.70
N HIS A 202 -3.13 -8.94 -0.62
CA HIS A 202 -2.07 -9.41 0.26
C HIS A 202 -1.61 -10.81 -0.16
N PRO A 203 -0.38 -11.19 0.20
CA PRO A 203 0.07 -12.57 0.05
C PRO A 203 -0.92 -13.56 0.70
N PHE A 204 -1.08 -14.73 0.09
CA PHE A 204 -2.06 -15.78 0.44
C PHE A 204 -3.53 -15.47 0.07
N ASP A 205 -3.82 -14.32 -0.50
CA ASP A 205 -5.15 -14.03 -1.02
C ASP A 205 -5.43 -14.81 -2.31
N THR A 206 -6.71 -15.11 -2.52
CA THR A 206 -7.23 -15.73 -3.74
C THR A 206 -8.13 -14.74 -4.47
N VAL A 207 -7.74 -14.37 -5.69
CA VAL A 207 -8.51 -13.54 -6.59
C VAL A 207 -9.27 -14.43 -7.57
N ILE A 208 -10.60 -14.39 -7.49
CA ILE A 208 -11.49 -15.14 -8.36
C ILE A 208 -12.18 -14.15 -9.31
N VAL A 209 -12.01 -14.37 -10.62
CA VAL A 209 -12.69 -13.58 -11.64
C VAL A 209 -13.85 -14.39 -12.21
N ASP A 210 -15.08 -13.91 -11.98
CA ASP A 210 -16.28 -14.58 -12.48
C ASP A 210 -16.41 -14.40 -14.00
N GLN A 211 -16.86 -15.45 -14.68
CA GLN A 211 -17.21 -15.35 -16.09
C GLN A 211 -18.41 -14.41 -16.29
N PRO A 212 -18.38 -13.50 -17.28
CA PRO A 212 -19.56 -12.72 -17.61
C PRO A 212 -20.67 -13.68 -18.06
N ARG A 213 -21.92 -13.33 -17.76
CA ARG A 213 -23.08 -14.13 -18.17
C ARG A 213 -23.16 -14.14 -19.70
N SER A 214 -22.65 -15.18 -20.34
CA SER A 214 -22.76 -15.36 -21.79
C SER A 214 -24.12 -15.98 -22.11
N LEU A 215 -24.97 -15.24 -22.81
CA LEU A 215 -26.17 -15.81 -23.42
C LEU A 215 -25.75 -16.77 -24.53
N ASN A 216 -26.23 -18.00 -24.48
CA ASN A 216 -26.01 -18.95 -25.56
C ASN A 216 -26.96 -18.59 -26.72
N TRP A 217 -26.45 -17.86 -27.72
CA TRP A 217 -27.25 -17.38 -28.85
C TRP A 217 -27.84 -18.51 -29.68
N ALA A 218 -27.25 -19.73 -29.64
CA ALA A 218 -27.84 -20.90 -30.26
C ALA A 218 -29.16 -21.30 -29.59
N VAL A 219 -29.25 -21.22 -28.27
CA VAL A 219 -30.50 -21.48 -27.54
C VAL A 219 -31.54 -20.39 -27.83
N VAL A 220 -31.12 -19.13 -27.84
CA VAL A 220 -32.01 -18.00 -28.14
C VAL A 220 -32.58 -18.11 -29.55
N THR A 221 -31.73 -18.38 -30.55
CA THR A 221 -32.16 -18.55 -31.96
C THR A 221 -33.00 -19.82 -32.17
N ALA A 222 -32.71 -20.91 -31.46
CA ALA A 222 -33.55 -22.10 -31.44
C ALA A 222 -34.96 -21.80 -30.91
N CYS A 223 -35.08 -21.04 -29.82
CA CYS A 223 -36.39 -20.64 -29.29
C CYS A 223 -37.14 -19.71 -30.25
N ILE A 224 -36.45 -18.75 -30.88
CA ILE A 224 -37.07 -17.83 -31.87
C ILE A 224 -37.57 -18.59 -33.09
N SER A 225 -36.76 -19.50 -33.65
CA SER A 225 -37.14 -20.31 -34.81
C SER A 225 -38.29 -21.27 -34.50
N ALA A 226 -38.28 -21.93 -33.33
CA ALA A 226 -39.40 -22.77 -32.89
C ALA A 226 -40.69 -21.94 -32.73
N GLY A 227 -40.60 -20.75 -32.14
CA GLY A 227 -41.74 -19.83 -32.03
C GLY A 227 -42.29 -19.40 -33.39
N ALA A 228 -41.41 -19.11 -34.35
CA ALA A 228 -41.80 -18.76 -35.72
C ALA A 228 -42.52 -19.91 -36.44
N LEU A 229 -42.05 -21.16 -36.27
CA LEU A 229 -42.69 -22.35 -36.83
C LEU A 229 -44.09 -22.57 -36.23
N ILE A 230 -44.21 -22.45 -34.90
CA ILE A 230 -45.51 -22.58 -34.20
C ILE A 230 -46.47 -21.50 -34.67
N SER A 231 -46.02 -20.25 -34.81
CA SER A 231 -46.84 -19.15 -35.33
C SER A 231 -47.28 -19.39 -36.77
N ASN A 232 -46.40 -19.94 -37.62
CA ASN A 232 -46.73 -20.22 -39.02
C ASN A 232 -47.76 -21.36 -39.14
N ILE A 233 -47.66 -22.39 -38.29
CA ILE A 233 -48.66 -23.46 -38.20
C ILE A 233 -50.01 -22.91 -37.74
N TYR A 234 -50.01 -22.02 -36.73
CA TYR A 234 -51.24 -21.42 -36.21
C TYR A 234 -51.98 -20.55 -37.24
N ILE A 235 -51.23 -19.79 -38.05
CA ILE A 235 -51.82 -18.93 -39.10
C ILE A 235 -52.43 -19.77 -40.24
N ASN A 236 -51.80 -20.87 -40.64
CA ASN A 236 -52.33 -21.73 -41.70
C ASN A 236 -53.54 -22.58 -41.29
N PHE A 237 -53.80 -22.74 -40.00
CA PHE A 237 -54.95 -23.51 -39.48
C PHE A 237 -56.22 -22.68 -39.28
N LYS A 238 -56.17 -21.36 -39.52
CA LYS A 238 -57.30 -20.43 -39.43
C LYS A 238 -57.74 -19.98 -40.81
#